data_AF-A0A962E965-F1
#
_entry.id   AF-A0A962E965-F1
#
_cell.length_a   1.000
_cell.length_b   1.000
_cell.length_c   1.000
_cell.angle_alpha   90.00
_cell.angle_beta   90.00
_cell.angle_gamma   90.00
#
_symmetry.space_group_name_H-M   'P 1'
#
loop_
_entity.id
_entity.type
_entity.pdbx_description
1 polymer ?
#
loop_
_entity_poly.entity_id
_entity_poly.type
_entity_poly.pdbx_seq_one_letter_code
_entity_poly.pdbx_strand_id
1 'polypeptide(L)'
;YYDSVAPGPAPAPADGSSSKLNKYGFTFQQYGVRVPALVISPWVGAGVDHTVYDHSSVLATLEKLFGLKPLTQRDANANDVTPLFLGSARTDCPTVLNSPAPPTAKPAMSKVDAEAMDAQPIPDHGNFPGFLAILLKTQLELSPPGQHDAIIEKFRQIKTIGQARAYASQILGVVDAVRAAAPK
;
A
#
# COMPACT_ATOMS: atom_id res chain seq x y z
N TYR A 1 -7.45 -5.85 6.25
CA TYR A 1 -7.04 -7.25 6.17
C TYR A 1 -7.27 -7.88 7.53
N TYR A 2 -7.87 -9.06 7.58
CA TYR A 2 -8.04 -9.84 8.82
C TYR A 2 -7.06 -11.01 8.79
N ASP A 3 -6.38 -11.27 9.90
CA ASP A 3 -5.59 -12.47 10.15
C ASP A 3 -6.10 -13.11 11.45
N SER A 4 -6.24 -14.43 11.47
CA SER A 4 -6.81 -15.14 12.61
C SER A 4 -5.82 -15.38 13.75
N VAL A 5 -4.51 -15.17 13.53
CA VAL A 5 -3.48 -15.40 14.53
C VAL A 5 -3.16 -14.09 15.24
N ALA A 6 -3.33 -14.09 16.56
CA ALA A 6 -2.95 -12.95 17.38
C ALA A 6 -1.42 -12.75 17.33
N PRO A 7 -0.92 -11.50 17.23
CA PRO A 7 0.51 -11.25 17.25
C PRO A 7 1.16 -11.71 18.56
N GLY A 8 2.19 -12.56 18.45
CA GLY A 8 2.93 -13.11 19.58
C GLY A 8 3.96 -12.14 20.18
N PRO A 9 4.61 -12.54 21.30
CA PRO A 9 5.67 -11.77 21.92
C PRO A 9 6.94 -11.74 21.04
N ALA A 10 7.73 -10.67 21.17
CA ALA A 10 8.96 -10.48 20.40
C ALA A 10 10.09 -9.89 21.26
N PRO A 11 11.36 -10.25 21.01
CA PRO A 11 12.51 -9.66 21.72
C PRO A 11 12.60 -8.15 21.47
N ALA A 12 12.64 -7.29 22.47
CA ALA A 12 12.85 -5.85 22.21
C ALA A 12 14.19 -5.61 21.48
N PRO A 13 14.32 -4.57 20.63
CA PRO A 13 15.59 -4.26 19.98
C PRO A 13 16.75 -4.07 20.97
N ALA A 14 16.47 -3.50 22.15
CA ALA A 14 17.48 -3.23 23.18
C ALA A 14 18.73 -2.51 22.63
N ASP A 15 18.50 -1.57 21.72
CA ASP A 15 19.48 -0.77 20.99
C ASP A 15 20.01 0.44 21.78
N GLY A 16 19.56 0.60 23.03
CA GLY A 16 19.91 1.74 23.88
C GLY A 16 19.20 3.05 23.53
N SER A 17 18.17 3.02 22.66
CA SER A 17 17.41 4.20 22.26
C SER A 17 16.78 4.92 23.47
N SER A 18 16.85 6.25 23.46
CA SER A 18 16.32 7.06 24.56
C SER A 18 14.80 6.91 24.69
N SER A 19 14.31 6.73 25.92
CA SER A 19 12.88 6.73 26.23
C SER A 19 12.16 8.01 25.78
N LYS A 20 12.89 9.13 25.62
CA LYS A 20 12.34 10.40 25.10
C LYS A 20 11.85 10.30 23.65
N LEU A 21 12.39 9.36 22.86
CA LEU A 21 11.94 9.11 21.47
C LEU A 21 10.61 8.35 21.41
N ASN A 22 10.16 7.79 22.54
CA ASN A 22 8.98 6.96 22.63
C ASN A 22 7.85 7.66 23.39
N LYS A 23 7.19 8.61 22.71
CA LYS A 23 6.08 9.41 23.28
C LYS A 23 4.92 8.55 23.83
N TYR A 24 4.67 7.39 23.22
CA TYR A 24 3.51 6.54 23.51
C TYR A 24 3.85 5.25 24.28
N GLY A 25 5.09 5.09 24.74
CA GLY A 25 5.52 3.93 25.52
C GLY A 25 5.48 2.60 24.77
N PHE A 26 5.56 2.61 23.43
CA PHE A 26 5.56 1.39 22.63
C PHE A 26 6.87 0.63 22.81
N THR A 27 6.84 -0.53 23.44
CA THR A 27 8.05 -1.23 23.89
C THR A 27 8.69 -2.13 22.84
N PHE A 28 8.03 -2.31 21.69
CA PHE A 28 8.40 -3.26 20.65
C PHE A 28 8.46 -4.72 21.12
N GLN A 29 7.92 -5.09 22.28
CA GLN A 29 7.98 -6.47 22.80
C GLN A 29 6.92 -7.42 22.20
N GLN A 30 6.28 -7.02 21.12
CA GLN A 30 5.23 -7.78 20.44
C GLN A 30 5.44 -7.68 18.93
N TYR A 31 5.20 -8.78 18.22
CA TYR A 31 5.15 -8.75 16.75
C TYR A 31 3.94 -7.96 16.26
N GLY A 32 3.96 -7.62 14.97
CA GLY A 32 2.79 -7.11 14.26
C GLY A 32 1.89 -8.25 13.78
N VAL A 33 0.84 -7.88 13.04
CA VAL A 33 0.03 -8.85 12.29
C VAL A 33 0.90 -9.61 11.28
N ARG A 34 0.57 -10.88 11.01
CA ARG A 34 1.31 -11.67 10.03
C ARG A 34 1.17 -11.08 8.63
N VAL A 35 2.23 -11.24 7.85
CA VAL A 35 2.27 -10.89 6.43
C VAL A 35 2.71 -12.11 5.62
N PRO A 36 2.31 -12.24 4.36
CA PRO A 36 2.83 -13.29 3.49
C PRO A 36 4.35 -13.16 3.32
N ALA A 37 5.06 -14.28 3.39
CA ALA A 37 6.48 -14.36 3.11
C ALA A 37 6.73 -15.46 2.05
N LEU A 38 7.61 -15.17 1.11
CA LEU A 38 8.00 -16.08 0.03
C LEU A 38 9.52 -16.10 -0.07
N VAL A 39 10.11 -17.30 -0.09
CA VAL A 39 11.53 -17.51 -0.39
C VAL A 39 11.60 -18.24 -1.73
N ILE A 40 12.13 -17.57 -2.76
CA ILE A 40 12.12 -18.06 -4.14
C ILE A 40 13.55 -18.17 -4.63
N SER A 41 13.99 -19.41 -4.89
CA SER A 41 15.31 -19.73 -5.42
C SER A 41 15.33 -21.16 -5.95
N PRO A 42 16.13 -21.50 -6.97
CA PRO A 42 16.36 -22.90 -7.32
C PRO A 42 17.05 -23.67 -6.18
N TRP A 43 17.67 -22.98 -5.23
CA TRP A 43 18.38 -23.58 -4.10
C TRP A 43 17.52 -23.78 -2.86
N VAL A 44 16.19 -23.59 -2.92
CA VAL A 44 15.31 -23.83 -1.76
C VAL A 44 14.28 -24.92 -2.02
N GLY A 45 13.98 -25.69 -0.97
CA GLY A 45 12.95 -26.74 -1.00
C GLY A 45 11.57 -26.21 -1.41
N ALA A 46 10.78 -27.06 -2.06
CA ALA A 46 9.37 -26.76 -2.32
C ALA A 46 8.57 -27.09 -1.05
N GLY A 47 7.67 -26.20 -0.64
CA GLY A 47 6.78 -26.48 0.47
C GLY A 47 6.34 -25.25 1.22
N VAL A 48 5.68 -25.50 2.34
CA VAL A 48 5.31 -24.50 3.34
C VAL A 48 6.21 -24.69 4.53
N ASP A 49 6.91 -23.63 4.92
CA ASP A 49 7.63 -23.59 6.19
C ASP A 49 6.77 -22.92 7.27
N HIS A 50 6.74 -23.54 8.45
CA HIS A 50 5.97 -23.10 9.61
C HIS A 50 6.84 -22.40 10.65
N THR A 51 8.15 -22.24 10.40
CA THR A 51 9.04 -21.43 11.23
C THR A 51 8.52 -20.01 11.35
N VAL A 52 8.59 -19.46 12.58
CA VAL A 52 8.19 -18.07 12.83
C VAL A 52 9.31 -17.16 12.35
N TYR A 53 9.02 -16.39 11.31
CA TYR A 53 9.90 -15.34 10.79
C TYR A 53 9.31 -13.96 11.08
N ASP A 54 10.18 -12.98 11.22
CA ASP A 54 9.82 -11.56 11.23
C ASP A 54 10.69 -10.79 10.22
N HIS A 55 10.49 -9.49 10.06
CA HIS A 55 11.27 -8.70 9.09
C HIS A 55 12.78 -8.76 9.31
N SER A 56 13.21 -8.98 10.54
CA SER A 56 14.61 -9.11 10.96
C SER A 56 15.20 -10.47 10.58
N SER A 57 14.39 -11.45 10.18
CA SER A 57 14.86 -12.70 9.59
C SER A 57 15.66 -12.49 8.30
N VAL A 58 15.37 -11.40 7.57
CA VAL A 58 16.19 -10.97 6.42
C VAL A 58 17.59 -10.56 6.89
N LEU A 59 17.68 -9.77 7.96
CA LEU A 59 18.95 -9.35 8.54
C LEU A 59 19.74 -10.55 9.08
N ALA A 60 19.12 -11.40 9.90
CA ALA A 60 19.75 -12.63 10.41
C ALA A 60 20.29 -13.53 9.29
N THR A 61 19.57 -13.62 8.16
CA THR A 61 20.03 -14.36 6.98
C THR A 61 21.27 -13.72 6.36
N LEU A 62 21.27 -12.40 6.15
CA LEU A 62 22.44 -11.69 5.59
C LEU A 62 23.64 -11.75 6.54
N GLU A 63 23.43 -11.58 7.83
CA GLU A 63 24.46 -11.69 8.86
C GLU A 63 25.13 -13.06 8.82
N LYS A 64 24.35 -14.13 8.71
CA LYS A 64 24.87 -15.49 8.62
C LYS A 64 25.61 -15.76 7.32
N LEU A 65 25.09 -15.27 6.18
CA LEU A 65 25.70 -15.50 4.88
C LEU A 65 27.02 -14.73 4.69
N PHE A 66 27.11 -13.52 5.25
CA PHE A 66 28.24 -12.62 5.05
C PHE A 66 29.14 -12.46 6.29
N GLY A 67 28.84 -13.16 7.39
CA GLY A 67 29.59 -13.06 8.64
C GLY A 67 29.50 -11.68 9.30
N LEU A 68 28.36 -11.00 9.15
CA LEU A 68 28.14 -9.68 9.76
C LEU A 68 27.71 -9.84 11.22
N LYS A 69 27.92 -8.79 12.01
CA LYS A 69 27.41 -8.72 13.37
C LYS A 69 25.96 -8.22 13.37
N PRO A 70 25.10 -8.74 14.26
CA PRO A 70 23.77 -8.18 14.47
C PRO A 70 23.82 -6.70 14.87
N LEU A 71 22.81 -5.95 14.49
CA LEU A 71 22.65 -4.54 14.82
C LEU A 71 22.00 -4.34 16.19
N THR A 72 21.07 -5.22 16.57
CA THR A 72 20.29 -5.13 17.80
C THR A 72 20.06 -6.52 18.41
N GLN A 73 19.32 -6.60 19.52
CA GLN A 73 18.86 -7.90 20.05
C GLN A 73 17.72 -8.50 19.21
N ARG A 74 17.02 -7.73 18.38
CA ARG A 74 15.89 -8.25 17.60
C ARG A 74 16.37 -9.21 16.50
N ASP A 75 17.26 -8.73 15.64
CA ASP A 75 17.89 -9.48 14.56
C ASP A 75 18.80 -10.59 15.09
N ALA A 76 19.54 -10.34 16.18
CA ALA A 76 20.35 -11.37 16.83
C ALA A 76 19.55 -12.61 17.28
N ASN A 77 18.25 -12.47 17.56
CA ASN A 77 17.37 -13.55 18.01
C ASN A 77 16.36 -13.99 16.93
N ALA A 78 16.43 -13.43 15.73
CA ALA A 78 15.52 -13.79 14.64
C ALA A 78 15.96 -15.09 13.96
N ASN A 79 14.99 -15.90 13.53
CA ASN A 79 15.28 -17.08 12.72
C ASN A 79 15.76 -16.65 11.32
N ASP A 80 16.76 -17.33 10.78
CA ASP A 80 17.23 -17.16 9.40
C ASP A 80 16.65 -18.21 8.45
N VAL A 81 16.67 -17.94 7.14
CA VAL A 81 16.09 -18.87 6.14
C VAL A 81 17.11 -19.84 5.55
N THR A 82 18.37 -19.85 5.99
CA THR A 82 19.38 -20.77 5.42
C THR A 82 19.08 -22.25 5.65
N PRO A 83 18.33 -22.70 6.69
CA PRO A 83 17.89 -24.08 6.80
C PRO A 83 17.02 -24.55 5.62
N LEU A 84 16.42 -23.63 4.87
CA LEU A 84 15.64 -23.96 3.66
C LEU A 84 16.52 -24.29 2.45
N PHE A 85 17.83 -24.03 2.53
CA PHE A 85 18.75 -24.16 1.41
C PHE A 85 19.09 -25.65 1.16
N LEU A 86 19.02 -26.04 -0.11
CA LEU A 86 19.36 -27.36 -0.60
C LEU A 86 20.84 -27.43 -0.98
N GLY A 87 21.40 -28.65 -0.97
CA GLY A 87 22.76 -28.89 -1.45
C GLY A 87 22.92 -28.80 -2.98
N SER A 88 21.82 -28.82 -3.74
CA SER A 88 21.81 -28.70 -5.20
C SER A 88 20.60 -27.90 -5.68
N ALA A 89 20.76 -27.23 -6.83
CA ALA A 89 19.70 -26.50 -7.49
C ALA A 89 18.61 -27.45 -8.02
N ARG A 90 17.36 -27.10 -7.77
CA ARG A 90 16.17 -27.74 -8.36
C ARG A 90 16.04 -27.42 -9.84
N THR A 91 15.46 -28.35 -10.59
CA THR A 91 15.28 -28.29 -12.05
C THR A 91 13.82 -28.25 -12.49
N ASP A 92 12.88 -28.18 -11.54
CA ASP A 92 11.42 -28.26 -11.74
C ASP A 92 10.74 -26.89 -11.88
N CYS A 93 11.44 -25.88 -12.43
CA CYS A 93 10.90 -24.53 -12.60
C CYS A 93 9.76 -24.51 -13.64
N PRO A 94 8.53 -24.09 -13.28
CA PRO A 94 7.44 -23.99 -14.24
C PRO A 94 7.74 -22.92 -15.30
N THR A 95 7.74 -23.30 -16.58
CA THR A 95 7.93 -22.37 -17.71
C THR A 95 6.61 -21.79 -18.23
N VAL A 96 5.49 -22.25 -17.69
CA VAL A 96 4.14 -21.79 -18.03
C VAL A 96 3.42 -21.43 -16.74
N LEU A 97 2.91 -20.21 -16.66
CA LEU A 97 2.08 -19.75 -15.54
C LEU A 97 0.62 -20.08 -15.81
N ASN A 98 -0.11 -20.45 -14.76
CA ASN A 98 -1.56 -20.60 -14.84
C ASN A 98 -2.19 -19.25 -15.14
N SER A 99 -3.27 -19.25 -15.94
CA SER A 99 -4.08 -18.03 -16.12
C SER A 99 -4.63 -17.59 -14.76
N PRO A 100 -4.53 -16.30 -14.40
CA PRO A 100 -5.12 -15.81 -13.17
C PRO A 100 -6.63 -16.09 -13.18
N ALA A 101 -7.20 -16.35 -12.00
CA ALA A 101 -8.65 -16.41 -11.88
C ALA A 101 -9.24 -15.10 -12.43
N PRO A 102 -10.30 -15.17 -13.27
CA PRO A 102 -10.95 -13.96 -13.75
C PRO A 102 -11.37 -13.12 -12.53
N PRO A 103 -11.20 -11.79 -12.58
CA PRO A 103 -11.59 -10.94 -11.47
C PRO A 103 -13.06 -11.22 -11.14
N THR A 104 -13.35 -11.50 -9.88
CA THR A 104 -14.72 -11.55 -9.41
C THR A 104 -15.32 -10.17 -9.62
N ALA A 105 -16.30 -10.09 -10.53
CA ALA A 105 -17.03 -8.86 -10.76
C ALA A 105 -17.68 -8.47 -9.42
N LYS A 106 -17.23 -7.38 -8.82
CA LYS A 106 -17.98 -6.78 -7.72
C LYS A 106 -19.35 -6.41 -8.30
N PRO A 107 -20.46 -6.81 -7.67
CA PRO A 107 -21.77 -6.38 -8.13
C PRO A 107 -21.75 -4.86 -8.24
N ALA A 108 -22.19 -4.36 -9.40
CA ALA A 108 -22.34 -2.93 -9.57
C ALA A 108 -23.28 -2.41 -8.49
N MET A 109 -22.95 -1.26 -7.91
CA MET A 109 -23.84 -0.56 -7.01
C MET A 109 -25.19 -0.34 -7.71
N SER A 110 -26.30 -0.57 -7.01
CA SER A 110 -27.62 -0.37 -7.62
C SER A 110 -27.78 1.12 -8.00
N LYS A 111 -28.65 1.41 -8.97
CA LYS A 111 -28.94 2.80 -9.34
C LYS A 111 -29.41 3.63 -8.14
N VAL A 112 -30.23 3.02 -7.29
CA VAL A 112 -30.78 3.64 -6.07
C VAL A 112 -29.65 3.98 -5.10
N ASP A 113 -28.74 3.05 -4.86
CA ASP A 113 -27.60 3.30 -3.95
C ASP A 113 -26.64 4.35 -4.53
N ALA A 114 -26.46 4.37 -5.86
CA ALA A 114 -25.64 5.37 -6.53
C ALA A 114 -26.22 6.78 -6.40
N GLU A 115 -27.53 6.92 -6.64
CA GLU A 115 -28.26 8.18 -6.48
C GLU A 115 -28.26 8.65 -5.01
N ALA A 116 -28.46 7.72 -4.07
CA ALA A 116 -28.38 8.02 -2.64
C ALA A 116 -26.98 8.51 -2.23
N MET A 117 -25.92 7.90 -2.75
CA MET A 117 -24.54 8.33 -2.52
C MET A 117 -24.27 9.71 -3.15
N ASP A 118 -24.83 9.98 -4.33
CA ASP A 118 -24.64 11.26 -5.03
C ASP A 118 -25.30 12.44 -4.32
N ALA A 119 -26.38 12.19 -3.59
CA ALA A 119 -27.07 13.17 -2.78
C ALA A 119 -26.33 13.50 -1.46
N GLN A 120 -25.38 12.66 -1.02
CA GLN A 120 -24.61 12.91 0.20
C GLN A 120 -23.75 14.18 0.07
N PRO A 121 -23.56 14.93 1.16
CA PRO A 121 -22.63 16.06 1.18
C PRO A 121 -21.19 15.60 0.96
N ILE A 122 -20.34 16.52 0.50
CA ILE A 122 -18.89 16.29 0.46
C ILE A 122 -18.38 16.02 1.90
N PRO A 123 -17.65 14.93 2.14
CA PRO A 123 -17.03 14.67 3.45
C PRO A 123 -16.07 15.78 3.83
N ASP A 124 -16.04 16.17 5.10
CA ASP A 124 -15.15 17.19 5.65
C ASP A 124 -13.73 16.65 5.97
N HIS A 125 -13.53 15.34 5.89
CA HIS A 125 -12.26 14.67 6.17
C HIS A 125 -11.94 13.55 5.16
N GLY A 126 -10.74 12.97 5.32
CA GLY A 126 -10.23 11.92 4.44
C GLY A 126 -9.66 12.47 3.13
N ASN A 127 -9.56 11.60 2.12
CA ASN A 127 -8.87 11.93 0.88
C ASN A 127 -9.73 12.74 -0.10
N PHE A 128 -11.05 12.74 0.06
CA PHE A 128 -11.98 13.31 -0.91
C PHE A 128 -11.79 14.83 -1.11
N PRO A 129 -11.67 15.67 -0.06
CA PRO A 129 -11.38 17.09 -0.23
C PRO A 129 -10.05 17.35 -0.94
N GLY A 130 -9.02 16.55 -0.63
CA GLY A 130 -7.70 16.64 -1.26
C GLY A 130 -7.76 16.38 -2.76
N PHE A 131 -8.50 15.34 -3.18
CA PHE A 131 -8.70 15.07 -4.61
C PHE A 131 -9.43 16.19 -5.34
N LEU A 132 -10.45 16.79 -4.72
CA LEU A 132 -11.15 17.94 -5.31
C LEU A 132 -10.24 19.17 -5.45
N ALA A 133 -9.40 19.45 -4.45
CA ALA A 133 -8.43 20.53 -4.54
C ALA A 133 -7.41 20.31 -5.68
N ILE A 134 -6.98 19.06 -5.90
CA ILE A 134 -6.12 18.70 -7.04
C ILE A 134 -6.83 18.95 -8.37
N LEU A 135 -8.11 18.59 -8.49
CA LEU A 135 -8.89 18.84 -9.71
C LEU A 135 -9.07 20.34 -9.98
N LEU A 136 -9.35 21.14 -8.94
CA LEU A 136 -9.40 22.60 -9.05
C LEU A 136 -8.08 23.17 -9.55
N LYS A 137 -6.97 22.78 -8.91
CA LYS A 137 -5.63 23.20 -9.33
C LYS A 137 -5.36 22.84 -10.79
N THR A 138 -5.69 21.61 -11.18
CA THR A 138 -5.53 21.13 -12.56
C THR A 138 -6.34 21.99 -13.54
N GLN A 139 -7.60 22.32 -13.21
CA GLN A 139 -8.40 23.19 -14.06
C GLN A 139 -7.81 24.59 -14.19
N LEU A 140 -7.32 25.18 -13.08
CA LEU A 140 -6.69 26.50 -13.10
C LEU A 140 -5.41 26.51 -13.96
N GLU A 141 -4.57 25.48 -13.87
CA GLU A 141 -3.35 25.36 -14.68
C GLU A 141 -3.63 25.21 -16.18
N LEU A 142 -4.74 24.55 -16.54
CA LEU A 142 -5.17 24.36 -17.92
C LEU A 142 -6.03 25.50 -18.47
N SER A 143 -6.37 26.50 -17.65
CA SER A 143 -7.24 27.62 -18.03
C SER A 143 -6.49 28.96 -18.05
N PRO A 144 -6.88 29.89 -18.93
CA PRO A 144 -6.31 31.25 -18.92
C PRO A 144 -6.52 31.96 -17.57
N PRO A 145 -5.56 32.78 -17.10
CA PRO A 145 -5.66 33.47 -15.80
C PRO A 145 -6.94 34.29 -15.61
N GLY A 146 -7.46 34.92 -16.67
CA GLY A 146 -8.70 35.70 -16.62
C GLY A 146 -9.97 34.90 -16.32
N GLN A 147 -9.91 33.57 -16.30
CA GLN A 147 -11.05 32.69 -15.97
C GLN A 147 -10.97 32.14 -14.55
N HIS A 148 -9.87 32.38 -13.82
CA HIS A 148 -9.60 31.71 -12.53
C HIS A 148 -10.65 32.04 -11.47
N ASP A 149 -11.08 33.30 -11.35
CA ASP A 149 -12.09 33.69 -10.37
C ASP A 149 -13.44 32.99 -10.62
N ALA A 150 -13.87 32.92 -11.88
CA ALA A 150 -15.10 32.22 -12.27
C ALA A 150 -15.01 30.71 -12.03
N ILE A 151 -13.82 30.11 -12.20
CA ILE A 151 -13.57 28.70 -11.90
C ILE A 151 -13.68 28.45 -10.39
N ILE A 152 -13.05 29.30 -9.58
CA ILE A 152 -13.09 29.20 -8.11
C ILE A 152 -14.52 29.38 -7.61
N GLU A 153 -15.29 30.32 -8.15
CA GLU A 153 -16.70 30.49 -7.79
C GLU A 153 -17.53 29.25 -8.11
N LYS A 154 -17.38 28.67 -9.30
CA LYS A 154 -18.08 27.43 -9.68
C LYS A 154 -17.69 26.28 -8.76
N PHE A 155 -16.41 26.14 -8.43
CA PHE A 155 -15.93 25.09 -7.53
C PHE A 155 -16.56 25.21 -6.12
N ARG A 156 -16.74 26.44 -5.61
CA ARG A 156 -17.39 26.67 -4.30
C ARG A 156 -18.85 26.22 -4.26
N GLN A 157 -19.51 26.09 -5.41
CA GLN A 157 -20.89 25.61 -5.50
C GLN A 157 -21.01 24.08 -5.46
N ILE A 158 -19.91 23.34 -5.50
CA ILE A 158 -19.92 21.88 -5.37
C ILE A 158 -20.14 21.54 -3.90
N LYS A 159 -21.29 20.92 -3.58
CA LYS A 159 -21.73 20.56 -2.23
C LYS A 159 -21.94 19.07 -2.03
N THR A 160 -22.23 18.32 -3.09
CA THR A 160 -22.54 16.88 -3.01
C THR A 160 -21.51 16.01 -3.73
N ILE A 161 -21.50 14.71 -3.39
CA ILE A 161 -20.65 13.72 -4.06
C ILE A 161 -20.98 13.63 -5.56
N GLY A 162 -22.26 13.71 -5.94
CA GLY A 162 -22.68 13.69 -7.35
C GLY A 162 -22.13 14.88 -8.14
N GLN A 163 -22.21 16.08 -7.57
CA GLN A 163 -21.64 17.30 -8.18
C GLN A 163 -20.12 17.20 -8.30
N ALA A 164 -19.45 16.68 -7.27
CA ALA A 164 -18.02 16.44 -7.26
C ALA A 164 -17.60 15.43 -8.35
N ARG A 165 -18.38 14.36 -8.55
CA ARG A 165 -18.15 13.38 -9.61
C ARG A 165 -18.33 13.99 -10.99
N ALA A 166 -19.40 14.76 -11.20
CA ALA A 166 -19.63 15.46 -12.47
C ALA A 166 -18.48 16.42 -12.80
N TYR A 167 -18.02 17.17 -11.81
CA TYR A 167 -16.85 18.04 -11.94
C TYR A 167 -15.59 17.26 -12.29
N ALA A 168 -15.30 16.15 -11.58
CA ALA A 168 -14.16 15.29 -11.88
C ALA A 168 -14.20 14.75 -13.31
N SER A 169 -15.36 14.26 -13.76
CA SER A 169 -15.54 13.74 -15.13
C SER A 169 -15.28 14.82 -16.18
N GLN A 170 -15.71 16.06 -15.92
CA GLN A 170 -15.43 17.19 -16.81
C GLN A 170 -13.93 17.48 -16.90
N ILE A 171 -13.23 17.60 -15.76
CA ILE A 171 -11.81 17.95 -15.74
C ILE A 171 -10.96 16.84 -16.34
N LEU A 172 -11.27 15.56 -16.09
CA LEU A 172 -10.58 14.44 -16.72
C LEU A 172 -10.74 14.48 -18.25
N GLY A 173 -11.93 14.80 -18.76
CA GLY A 173 -12.13 14.99 -20.20
C GLY A 173 -11.27 16.13 -20.79
N VAL A 174 -11.09 17.23 -20.06
CA VAL A 174 -10.18 18.32 -20.46
C VAL A 174 -8.73 17.86 -20.47
N VAL A 175 -8.29 17.11 -19.45
CA VAL A 175 -6.93 16.56 -19.38
C VAL A 175 -6.65 15.61 -20.53
N ASP A 176 -7.60 14.74 -20.88
CA ASP A 176 -7.46 13.81 -22.00
C ASP A 176 -7.37 14.55 -23.34
N ALA A 177 -8.17 15.61 -23.53
CA ALA A 177 -8.08 16.45 -24.71
C ALA A 177 -6.72 17.18 -24.83
N VAL A 178 -6.19 17.71 -23.72
CA VAL A 178 -4.86 18.35 -23.70
C VAL A 178 -3.75 17.35 -24.00
N ARG A 179 -3.81 16.15 -23.41
CA ARG A 179 -2.83 15.07 -23.68
C ARG A 179 -2.85 14.64 -25.13
N ALA A 180 -4.04 14.54 -25.74
CA ALA A 180 -4.18 14.19 -27.15
C ALA A 180 -3.62 15.27 -28.09
N ALA A 181 -3.61 16.54 -27.68
CA ALA A 181 -3.11 17.67 -28.46
C ALA A 181 -1.60 17.94 -28.28
N ALA A 182 -0.96 17.34 -27.26
CA ALA A 182 0.47 17.53 -27.02
C ALA A 182 1.31 16.83 -28.12
N PRO A 183 2.35 17.48 -28.65
CA PRO A 183 3.25 16.85 -29.62
C PRO A 183 3.95 15.65 -28.96
N LYS A 184 4.05 14.54 -29.71
CA LYS A 184 4.78 13.35 -29.30
C LYS A 184 6.29 13.54 -29.41
#